data_AF-A0A948XZ22-F1
#
_entry.id   AF-A0A948XZ22-F1
#
_cell.length_a   1.000
_cell.length_b   1.000
_cell.length_c   1.000
_cell.angle_alpha   90.00
_cell.angle_beta   90.00
_cell.angle_gamma   90.00
#
_symmetry.space_group_name_H-M   'P 1'
#
loop_
_entity.id
_entity.type
_entity.pdbx_description
1 polymer ?
#
loop_
_entity_poly.entity_id
_entity_poly.type
_entity_poly.pdbx_seq_one_letter_code
_entity_poly.pdbx_strand_id
1 'polypeptide(L)'
;MKYIDKVYGGVEIGEPLVLEIMEAVCFRRLKGIDQAGYLPLYANPKSLPLSQLQHNRFDHSVGVFILLKKFNASLEEQVSGLLHDLSHSAFSHCIDYVFDEGSETEQSYQDDIFADFVRTTKIPSILEKYNFDLDYILNEENFPLLEKKLPDLCADRIDYSLRSATHFQETNTKE
;
A
#
# COMPACT_ATOMS: atom_id res chain seq x y z
N MET A 1 -11.57 3.88 -15.02
CA MET A 1 -12.43 3.87 -13.82
C MET A 1 -12.28 5.20 -13.10
N LYS A 2 -13.38 5.84 -12.69
CA LYS A 2 -13.32 6.98 -11.76
C LYS A 2 -13.19 6.43 -10.34
N TYR A 3 -12.13 6.81 -9.65
CA TYR A 3 -11.86 6.44 -8.26
C TYR A 3 -11.90 7.69 -7.38
N ILE A 4 -12.56 7.63 -6.23
CA ILE A 4 -12.63 8.75 -5.29
C ILE A 4 -11.77 8.38 -4.09
N ASP A 5 -10.58 8.99 -4.00
CA ASP A 5 -9.70 8.85 -2.85
C ASP A 5 -9.99 9.94 -1.81
N LYS A 6 -9.89 9.60 -0.51
CA LYS A 6 -10.17 10.54 0.59
C LYS A 6 -9.14 11.65 0.72
N VAL A 7 -7.89 11.38 0.35
CA VAL A 7 -6.76 12.31 0.45
C VAL A 7 -6.60 13.10 -0.85
N TYR A 8 -6.69 12.41 -1.99
CA TYR A 8 -6.37 13.00 -3.30
C TYR A 8 -7.56 13.39 -4.16
N GLY A 9 -8.80 13.10 -3.71
CA GLY A 9 -10.02 13.42 -4.43
C GLY A 9 -10.33 12.48 -5.60
N GLY A 10 -11.09 12.97 -6.58
CA GLY A 10 -11.47 12.19 -7.76
C GLY A 10 -10.32 12.03 -8.77
N VAL A 11 -9.97 10.79 -9.10
CA VAL A 11 -8.91 10.43 -10.04
C VAL A 11 -9.41 9.45 -11.10
N GLU A 12 -8.89 9.54 -12.32
CA GLU A 12 -9.15 8.58 -13.39
C GLU A 12 -7.99 7.58 -13.50
N ILE A 13 -8.32 6.29 -13.33
CA ILE A 13 -7.40 5.17 -13.51
C ILE A 13 -7.79 4.47 -14.82
N GLY A 14 -6.91 4.55 -15.83
CA GLY A 14 -7.19 4.10 -17.19
C GLY A 14 -6.37 2.91 -17.64
N GLU A 15 -5.31 2.59 -16.91
CA GLU A 15 -4.33 1.57 -17.21
C GLU A 15 -4.94 0.17 -17.01
N PRO A 16 -5.11 -0.65 -18.07
CA PRO A 16 -5.78 -1.94 -17.95
C PRO A 16 -5.09 -2.89 -16.96
N LEU A 17 -3.75 -2.86 -16.92
CA LEU A 17 -2.94 -3.61 -15.96
C LEU A 17 -3.31 -3.27 -14.52
N VAL A 18 -3.36 -1.97 -14.19
CA VAL A 18 -3.70 -1.48 -12.84
C VAL A 18 -5.11 -1.90 -12.46
N LEU A 19 -6.07 -1.77 -13.37
CA LEU A 19 -7.46 -2.18 -13.12
C LEU A 19 -7.58 -3.70 -12.86
N GLU A 20 -6.82 -4.53 -13.58
CA GLU A 20 -6.81 -5.97 -13.36
C GLU A 20 -6.14 -6.37 -12.05
N ILE A 21 -5.05 -5.69 -11.66
CA ILE A 21 -4.45 -5.84 -10.32
C ILE A 21 -5.47 -5.47 -9.23
N MET A 22 -6.17 -4.35 -9.38
CA MET A 22 -7.18 -3.90 -8.40
C MET A 22 -8.35 -4.88 -8.21
N GLU A 23 -8.67 -5.68 -9.23
CA GLU A 23 -9.68 -6.74 -9.20
C GLU A 23 -9.14 -8.07 -8.64
N ALA A 24 -7.82 -8.26 -8.61
CA ALA A 24 -7.20 -9.50 -8.15
C ALA A 24 -7.55 -9.80 -6.68
N VAL A 25 -7.84 -11.08 -6.38
CA VAL A 25 -8.25 -11.50 -5.02
C VAL A 25 -7.18 -11.18 -3.98
N CYS A 26 -5.90 -11.39 -4.31
CA CYS A 26 -4.77 -11.06 -3.44
C CYS A 26 -4.72 -9.56 -3.09
N PHE A 27 -5.01 -8.69 -4.05
CA PHE A 27 -5.00 -7.24 -3.84
C PHE A 27 -6.26 -6.77 -3.11
N ARG A 28 -7.45 -7.25 -3.50
CA ARG A 28 -8.72 -6.91 -2.81
C ARG A 28 -8.73 -7.30 -1.34
N ARG A 29 -7.95 -8.31 -0.93
CA ARG A 29 -7.74 -8.69 0.48
C ARG A 29 -7.29 -7.51 1.33
N LEU A 30 -6.47 -6.60 0.78
CA LEU A 30 -5.93 -5.44 1.49
C LEU A 30 -7.03 -4.51 2.04
N LYS A 31 -8.27 -4.58 1.51
CA LYS A 31 -9.43 -3.84 2.07
C LYS A 31 -9.80 -4.28 3.50
N GLY A 32 -9.43 -5.49 3.89
CA GLY A 32 -9.65 -6.05 5.22
C GLY A 32 -8.43 -5.94 6.14
N ILE A 33 -7.34 -5.32 5.69
CA ILE A 33 -6.12 -5.13 6.48
C ILE A 33 -6.03 -3.66 6.87
N ASP A 34 -6.05 -3.40 8.17
CA ASP A 34 -5.93 -2.04 8.70
C ASP A 34 -4.49 -1.51 8.54
N GLN A 35 -4.36 -0.26 8.11
CA GLN A 35 -3.08 0.42 7.89
C GLN A 35 -2.30 0.61 9.20
N ALA A 36 -2.98 0.87 10.32
CA ALA A 36 -2.38 1.07 11.62
C ALA A 36 -2.18 -0.25 12.40
N GLY A 37 -2.65 -1.39 11.87
CA GLY A 37 -2.47 -2.73 12.44
C GLY A 37 -3.32 -3.02 13.69
N TYR A 38 -3.98 -2.03 14.28
CA TYR A 38 -4.95 -2.23 15.35
C TYR A 38 -6.06 -1.17 15.27
N LEU A 39 -7.31 -1.64 15.28
CA LEU A 39 -8.41 -0.78 15.64
C LEU A 39 -8.31 -0.54 17.15
N PRO A 40 -8.36 0.70 17.68
CA PRO A 40 -8.33 0.90 19.12
C PRO A 40 -9.53 0.18 19.73
N LEU A 41 -9.29 -0.91 20.47
CA LEU A 41 -10.35 -1.66 21.20
C LEU A 41 -11.11 -0.77 22.20
N TYR A 42 -10.55 0.40 22.53
CA TYR A 42 -11.12 1.43 23.39
C TYR A 42 -11.85 2.54 22.63
N ALA A 43 -11.84 2.55 21.30
CA ALA A 43 -12.66 3.48 20.53
C ALA A 43 -14.13 3.05 20.68
N ASN A 44 -14.93 3.90 21.32
CA ASN A 44 -16.36 3.64 21.47
C ASN A 44 -16.97 3.46 20.06
N PRO A 45 -17.62 2.31 19.76
CA PRO A 45 -18.18 2.03 18.44
C PRO A 45 -19.26 3.04 18.00
N LYS A 46 -19.81 3.82 18.95
CA LYS A 46 -20.77 4.90 18.68
C LYS A 46 -20.11 6.23 18.35
N SER A 47 -18.81 6.41 18.63
CA SER A 47 -18.07 7.64 18.36
C SER A 47 -17.19 7.57 17.10
N LEU A 48 -16.90 6.37 16.58
CA LEU A 48 -16.23 6.20 15.30
C LEU A 48 -17.28 5.88 14.23
N PRO A 49 -17.68 6.83 13.35
CA PRO A 49 -18.52 6.50 12.20
C PRO A 49 -17.84 5.41 11.37
N LEU A 50 -18.62 4.48 10.78
CA LEU A 50 -18.11 3.38 9.94
C LEU A 50 -17.15 3.85 8.81
N SER A 51 -17.23 5.10 8.39
CA SER A 51 -16.29 5.72 7.44
C SER A 51 -14.86 5.90 7.98
N GLN A 52 -14.71 5.96 9.31
CA GLN A 52 -13.44 5.92 10.06
C GLN A 52 -13.02 4.48 10.41
N LEU A 53 -13.67 3.45 9.87
CA LEU A 53 -13.17 2.07 9.89
C LEU A 53 -12.47 1.69 8.58
N GLN A 54 -12.37 2.63 7.64
CA GLN A 54 -11.77 2.43 6.32
C GLN A 54 -10.36 3.05 6.28
N HIS A 55 -9.48 2.61 7.18
CA HIS A 55 -8.05 2.90 7.11
C HIS A 55 -7.34 1.62 6.68
N ASN A 56 -7.50 1.25 5.41
CA ASN A 56 -7.03 -0.04 4.93
C ASN A 56 -5.84 0.11 3.98
N ARG A 57 -5.03 -0.94 3.88
CA ARG A 57 -3.85 -1.00 3.00
C ARG A 57 -4.19 -0.90 1.52
N PHE A 58 -5.41 -1.29 1.12
CA PHE A 58 -5.85 -1.14 -0.28
C PHE A 58 -5.91 0.33 -0.69
N ASP A 59 -6.57 1.16 0.11
CA ASP A 59 -6.71 2.59 -0.20
C ASP A 59 -5.36 3.31 -0.14
N HIS A 60 -4.47 2.89 0.77
CA HIS A 60 -3.09 3.36 0.82
C HIS A 60 -2.28 2.98 -0.43
N SER A 61 -2.28 1.70 -0.83
CA SER A 61 -1.60 1.24 -2.05
C SER A 61 -2.09 1.98 -3.31
N VAL A 62 -3.41 2.21 -3.42
CA VAL A 62 -4.00 3.01 -4.50
C VAL A 62 -3.57 4.48 -4.39
N GLY A 63 -3.46 5.01 -3.18
CA GLY A 63 -2.94 6.34 -2.90
C GLY A 63 -1.49 6.55 -3.35
N VAL A 64 -0.60 5.60 -3.06
CA VAL A 64 0.80 5.59 -3.52
C VAL A 64 0.85 5.57 -5.05
N PHE A 65 0.07 4.71 -5.70
CA PHE A 65 -0.09 4.72 -7.16
C PHE A 65 -0.51 6.09 -7.70
N ILE A 66 -1.53 6.72 -7.09
CA ILE A 66 -2.01 8.06 -7.49
C ILE A 66 -0.89 9.10 -7.35
N LEU A 67 -0.14 9.05 -6.26
CA LEU A 67 0.92 10.01 -5.98
C LEU A 67 2.07 9.86 -6.99
N LEU A 68 2.54 8.64 -7.23
CA LEU A 68 3.55 8.33 -8.24
C LEU A 68 3.13 8.79 -9.64
N LYS A 69 1.86 8.54 -10.01
CA LYS A 69 1.27 9.02 -11.26
C LYS A 69 1.26 10.55 -11.34
N LYS A 70 0.90 11.25 -10.26
CA LYS A 70 0.93 12.73 -10.20
C LYS A 70 2.35 13.30 -10.39
N PHE A 71 3.37 12.59 -9.94
CA PHE A 71 4.77 12.97 -10.11
C PHE A 71 5.42 12.45 -11.39
N ASN A 72 4.63 11.89 -12.33
CA ASN A 72 5.09 11.36 -13.61
C ASN A 72 6.14 10.25 -13.48
N ALA A 73 6.04 9.43 -12.44
CA ALA A 73 6.82 8.20 -12.33
C ALA A 73 6.54 7.26 -13.52
N SER A 74 7.46 6.35 -13.81
CA SER A 74 7.25 5.31 -14.83
C SER A 74 6.03 4.44 -14.50
N LEU A 75 5.43 3.78 -15.50
CA LEU A 75 4.30 2.89 -15.22
C LEU A 75 4.74 1.70 -14.37
N GLU A 76 5.96 1.23 -14.56
CA GLU A 76 6.63 0.22 -13.76
C GLU A 76 6.70 0.64 -12.29
N GLU A 77 7.16 1.86 -12.01
CA GLU A 77 7.25 2.41 -10.65
C GLU A 77 5.87 2.60 -10.02
N GLN A 78 4.89 3.09 -10.80
CA GLN A 78 3.50 3.19 -10.37
C GLN A 78 2.93 1.82 -9.98
N VAL A 79 3.21 0.77 -10.76
CA VAL A 79 2.75 -0.60 -10.49
C VAL A 79 3.48 -1.20 -9.29
N SER A 80 4.78 -0.96 -9.14
CA SER A 80 5.54 -1.35 -7.95
C SER A 80 4.94 -0.70 -6.70
N GLY A 81 4.65 0.61 -6.76
CA GLY A 81 3.99 1.31 -5.65
C GLY A 81 2.56 0.86 -5.38
N LEU A 82 1.84 0.37 -6.38
CA LEU A 82 0.55 -0.28 -6.15
C LEU A 82 0.72 -1.61 -5.40
N LEU A 83 1.80 -2.35 -5.64
CA LEU A 83 2.01 -3.70 -5.12
C LEU A 83 2.84 -3.76 -3.84
N HIS A 84 3.54 -2.70 -3.46
CA HIS A 84 4.52 -2.70 -2.35
C HIS A 84 3.97 -3.28 -1.04
N ASP A 85 2.68 -3.08 -0.80
CA ASP A 85 2.01 -3.46 0.44
C ASP A 85 1.37 -4.87 0.41
N LEU A 86 1.57 -5.65 -0.66
CA LEU A 86 0.83 -6.89 -0.92
C LEU A 86 1.14 -8.04 0.08
N SER A 87 2.37 -8.09 0.62
CA SER A 87 2.78 -9.10 1.60
C SER A 87 2.36 -8.78 3.02
N HIS A 88 1.99 -7.53 3.32
CA HIS A 88 1.60 -7.18 4.67
C HIS A 88 0.45 -8.06 5.13
N SER A 89 0.71 -8.82 6.19
CA SER A 89 -0.27 -9.70 6.82
C SER A 89 -1.25 -8.87 7.66
N ALA A 90 -2.39 -9.47 8.05
CA ALA A 90 -3.47 -8.81 8.80
C ALA A 90 -3.05 -8.20 10.15
N PHE A 91 -1.80 -8.40 10.57
CA PHE A 91 -1.25 -7.89 11.82
C PHE A 91 0.01 -7.04 11.66
N SER A 92 0.45 -6.74 10.44
CA SER A 92 1.57 -5.88 10.02
C SER A 92 2.92 -6.11 10.73
N HIS A 93 2.99 -6.03 12.06
CA HIS A 93 4.17 -6.25 12.93
C HIS A 93 3.94 -7.29 14.04
N CYS A 94 2.70 -7.69 14.33
CA CYS A 94 2.40 -8.62 15.42
C CYS A 94 2.75 -10.08 15.08
N ILE A 95 2.97 -10.40 13.80
CA ILE A 95 3.34 -11.75 13.37
C ILE A 95 4.83 -12.03 13.60
N ASP A 96 5.67 -11.00 13.51
CA ASP A 96 7.12 -11.09 13.78
C ASP A 96 7.38 -11.46 15.24
N TYR A 97 6.54 -10.99 16.17
CA TYR A 97 6.54 -11.37 17.58
C TYR A 97 6.03 -12.79 17.86
N VAL A 98 5.26 -13.39 16.94
CA VAL A 98 4.70 -14.75 17.08
C VAL A 98 5.66 -15.81 16.53
N PHE A 99 6.54 -15.43 15.61
CA PHE A 99 7.49 -16.35 14.97
C PHE A 99 8.89 -16.38 15.60
N ASP A 100 9.12 -15.71 16.75
CA ASP A 100 10.31 -15.86 17.63
C ASP A 100 11.69 -15.92 16.92
N GLU A 101 11.81 -15.31 15.73
CA GLU A 101 13.05 -15.17 14.94
C GLU A 101 13.38 -13.69 14.62
N GLY A 102 12.70 -12.73 15.26
CA GLY A 102 12.86 -11.31 14.99
C GLY A 102 14.05 -10.67 15.72
N SER A 103 15.26 -10.77 15.17
CA SER A 103 16.29 -9.75 15.46
C SER A 103 16.02 -8.51 14.61
N GLU A 104 15.96 -7.34 15.22
CA GLU A 104 15.70 -6.00 14.64
C GLU A 104 16.72 -5.53 13.57
N THR A 105 17.43 -6.43 12.89
CA THR A 105 18.56 -6.13 12.00
C THR A 105 18.37 -6.53 10.54
N GLU A 106 17.27 -7.21 10.15
CA GLU A 106 17.15 -7.76 8.79
C GLU A 106 15.89 -7.29 8.06
N GLN A 107 15.99 -6.17 7.33
CA GLN A 107 15.02 -5.77 6.31
C GLN A 107 14.92 -6.81 5.17
N SER A 108 15.97 -7.60 4.93
CA SER A 108 16.01 -8.62 3.87
C SER A 108 14.98 -9.75 4.05
N TYR A 109 14.63 -10.11 5.28
CA TYR A 109 13.71 -11.23 5.52
C TYR A 109 12.27 -10.89 5.08
N GLN A 110 11.86 -9.64 5.27
CA GLN A 110 10.54 -9.17 4.86
C GLN A 110 10.44 -9.03 3.33
N ASP A 111 11.51 -8.61 2.67
CA ASP A 111 11.60 -8.49 1.21
C ASP A 111 11.55 -9.87 0.53
N ASP A 112 12.26 -10.86 1.08
CA ASP A 112 12.25 -12.24 0.58
C ASP A 112 10.85 -12.86 0.73
N ILE A 113 10.19 -12.67 1.88
CA ILE A 113 8.80 -13.10 2.10
C ILE A 113 7.85 -12.38 1.15
N PHE A 114 8.09 -11.10 0.86
CA PHE A 114 7.26 -10.33 -0.07
C PHE A 114 7.33 -10.88 -1.48
N ALA A 115 8.54 -11.05 -2.02
CA ALA A 115 8.73 -11.57 -3.36
C ALA A 115 8.15 -12.98 -3.50
N ASP A 116 8.40 -13.86 -2.54
CA ASP A 116 7.84 -15.22 -2.53
C ASP A 116 6.32 -15.21 -2.46
N PHE A 117 5.73 -14.38 -1.59
CA PHE A 117 4.27 -14.26 -1.51
C PHE A 117 3.69 -13.82 -2.86
N VAL A 118 4.21 -12.75 -3.47
CA VAL A 118 3.73 -12.25 -4.76
C VAL A 118 3.78 -13.35 -5.83
N ARG A 119 4.87 -14.12 -5.89
CA ARG A 119 5.06 -15.23 -6.84
C ARG A 119 4.02 -16.34 -6.70
N THR A 120 3.43 -16.55 -5.53
CA THR A 120 2.35 -17.54 -5.33
C THR A 120 0.97 -17.03 -5.76
N THR A 121 0.82 -15.75 -6.06
CA THR A 121 -0.46 -15.14 -6.43
C THR A 121 -0.72 -15.13 -7.94
N LYS A 122 -1.79 -14.46 -8.38
CA LYS A 122 -2.05 -14.20 -9.81
C LYS A 122 -1.26 -13.01 -10.37
N ILE A 123 -0.58 -12.23 -9.53
CA ILE A 123 0.16 -11.03 -9.98
C ILE A 123 1.20 -11.35 -11.06
N PRO A 124 2.03 -12.40 -10.97
CA PRO A 124 2.98 -12.75 -12.02
C PRO A 124 2.30 -12.92 -13.39
N SER A 125 1.21 -13.68 -13.45
CA SER A 125 0.46 -13.90 -14.70
C SER A 125 -0.20 -12.64 -15.25
N ILE A 126 -0.61 -11.71 -14.35
CA ILE A 126 -1.17 -10.43 -14.76
C ILE A 126 -0.05 -9.55 -15.35
N LEU A 127 1.11 -9.46 -14.70
CA LEU A 127 2.24 -8.67 -15.22
C LEU A 127 2.74 -9.21 -16.56
N GLU A 128 2.89 -10.52 -16.68
CA GLU A 128 3.31 -11.19 -17.92
C GLU A 128 2.35 -10.87 -19.08
N LYS A 129 1.03 -10.91 -18.85
CA LYS A 129 0.01 -10.56 -19.84
C LYS A 129 0.19 -9.16 -20.43
N TYR A 130 0.73 -8.22 -19.66
CA TYR A 130 0.98 -6.85 -20.08
C TYR A 130 2.45 -6.57 -20.43
N ASN A 131 3.29 -7.60 -20.53
CA ASN A 131 4.73 -7.53 -20.80
C ASN A 131 5.55 -6.76 -19.74
N PHE A 132 5.20 -6.91 -18.46
CA PHE A 132 5.99 -6.39 -17.35
C PHE A 132 6.83 -7.52 -16.72
N ASP A 133 8.09 -7.22 -16.43
CA ASP A 133 9.00 -8.12 -15.74
C ASP A 133 8.72 -8.07 -14.23
N LEU A 134 8.39 -9.23 -13.64
CA LEU A 134 8.11 -9.34 -12.21
C LEU A 134 9.30 -8.95 -11.35
N ASP A 135 10.50 -9.42 -11.69
CA ASP A 135 11.70 -9.19 -10.88
C ASP A 135 12.12 -7.73 -10.94
N TYR A 136 11.92 -7.08 -12.09
CA TYR A 136 12.11 -5.63 -12.21
C TYR A 136 11.13 -4.85 -11.34
N ILE A 137 9.85 -5.26 -11.29
CA ILE A 137 8.78 -4.59 -10.51
C ILE A 137 8.95 -4.78 -9.00
N LEU A 138 9.50 -5.92 -8.57
CA LEU A 138 9.71 -6.20 -7.15
C LEU A 138 11.04 -5.66 -6.61
N ASN A 139 11.96 -5.23 -7.47
CA ASN A 139 13.22 -4.64 -7.03
C ASN A 139 13.05 -3.14 -6.76
N GLU A 140 12.95 -2.77 -5.49
CA GLU A 140 12.76 -1.40 -5.02
C GLU A 140 13.89 -0.44 -5.42
N GLU A 141 15.11 -0.94 -5.65
CA GLU A 141 16.24 -0.11 -6.08
C GLU A 141 15.99 0.57 -7.43
N ASN A 142 15.08 0.02 -8.24
CA ASN A 142 14.67 0.59 -9.52
C ASN A 142 13.74 1.81 -9.36
N PHE A 143 13.18 2.05 -8.16
CA PHE A 143 12.02 2.92 -7.94
C PHE A 143 12.24 3.96 -6.84
N PRO A 144 13.08 4.98 -7.10
CA PRO A 144 13.49 5.95 -6.10
C PRO A 144 12.40 6.95 -5.69
N LEU A 145 11.29 7.07 -6.42
CA LEU A 145 10.14 7.87 -5.98
C LEU A 145 9.21 7.08 -5.06
N LEU A 146 9.13 5.76 -5.26
CA LEU A 146 8.37 4.87 -4.39
C LEU A 146 8.95 4.86 -2.98
N GLU A 147 10.24 4.53 -2.86
CA GLU A 147 10.93 4.39 -1.59
C GLU A 147 12.34 4.98 -1.62
N LYS A 148 12.76 5.57 -0.50
CA LYS A 148 14.10 6.17 -0.33
C LYS A 148 14.65 5.89 1.05
N LYS A 149 15.96 5.88 1.24
CA LYS A 149 16.55 5.79 2.59
C LYS A 149 16.08 6.96 3.47
N LEU A 150 15.83 6.68 4.75
CA LEU A 150 15.55 7.72 5.74
C LEU A 150 16.73 8.71 5.81
N PRO A 151 16.47 10.02 5.99
CA PRO A 151 15.19 10.66 6.31
C PRO A 151 14.44 11.24 5.09
N ASP A 152 14.79 10.85 3.86
CA ASP A 152 14.23 11.47 2.65
C ASP A 152 12.71 11.21 2.50
N LEU A 153 12.02 12.05 1.75
CA LEU A 153 10.61 11.82 1.42
C LEU A 153 10.48 10.88 0.21
N CYS A 154 9.47 10.01 0.27
CA CYS A 154 9.07 9.10 -0.80
C CYS A 154 7.54 9.01 -0.87
N ALA A 155 7.01 8.36 -1.91
CA ALA A 155 5.58 8.30 -2.14
C ALA A 155 4.83 7.55 -1.04
N ASP A 156 5.39 6.44 -0.55
CA ASP A 156 4.82 5.67 0.57
C ASP A 156 4.63 6.57 1.81
N ARG A 157 5.71 7.20 2.27
CA ARG A 157 5.69 8.07 3.46
C ARG A 157 4.74 9.24 3.36
N ILE A 158 4.69 9.87 2.19
CA ILE A 158 3.77 10.98 1.98
C ILE A 158 2.32 10.46 2.07
N ASP A 159 2.00 9.33 1.44
CA ASP A 159 0.64 8.80 1.46
C ASP A 159 0.21 8.40 2.87
N TYR A 160 0.95 7.52 3.55
CA TYR A 160 0.50 7.03 4.86
C TYR A 160 0.41 8.17 5.87
N SER A 161 1.27 9.19 5.77
CA SER A 161 1.25 10.35 6.68
C SER A 161 0.00 11.20 6.45
N LEU A 162 -0.28 11.57 5.20
CA LEU A 162 -1.46 12.37 4.86
C LEU A 162 -2.76 11.60 5.12
N ARG A 163 -2.78 10.30 4.82
CA ARG A 163 -3.93 9.42 5.03
C ARG A 163 -4.23 9.23 6.51
N SER A 164 -3.21 9.01 7.33
CA SER A 164 -3.35 8.94 8.78
C SER A 164 -3.84 10.27 9.35
N ALA A 165 -3.23 11.39 8.96
CA ALA A 165 -3.65 12.71 9.43
C ALA A 165 -5.12 13.02 9.03
N THR A 166 -5.52 12.65 7.80
CA THR A 166 -6.91 12.79 7.33
C THR A 166 -7.85 11.88 8.12
N HIS A 167 -7.43 10.65 8.40
CA HIS A 167 -8.22 9.66 9.12
C HIS A 167 -8.48 10.07 10.58
N PHE A 168 -7.43 10.53 11.28
CA PHE A 168 -7.50 10.99 12.67
C PHE A 168 -7.97 12.44 12.82
N GLN A 169 -8.32 13.10 11.71
CA GLN A 169 -8.79 14.49 11.66
C GLN A 169 -7.78 15.53 12.19
N GLU A 170 -6.49 15.21 12.10
CA GLU A 170 -5.39 16.09 12.50
C GLU A 170 -5.16 17.24 11.50
N THR A 171 -5.75 17.15 10.31
CA THR A 171 -5.66 18.16 9.25
C THR A 171 -6.69 19.29 9.37
N ASN A 172 -7.64 19.21 10.32
CA ASN A 172 -8.65 20.25 10.55
C ASN A 172 -8.27 21.15 11.72
N THR A 173 -7.34 22.08 11.50
CA THR A 173 -7.34 23.33 12.29
C THR A 173 -8.54 24.15 11.85
N LYS A 174 -9.63 24.06 12.62
CA LYS A 174 -10.63 25.12 12.64
C LYS A 174 -9.96 26.35 13.24
N GLU A 175 -9.45 27.24 12.40
CA GLU A 175 -9.31 28.65 12.75
C GLU A 175 -10.67 29.35 12.69
#